data_AF-A0A7W0UH51-F1
#
_entry.id   AF-A0A7W0UH51-F1
#
_cell.length_a   1.000
_cell.length_b   1.000
_cell.length_c   1.000
_cell.angle_alpha   90.00
_cell.angle_beta   90.00
_cell.angle_gamma   90.00
#
_symmetry.space_group_name_H-M   'P 1'
#
loop_
_entity.id
_entity.type
_entity.pdbx_description
1 polymer ?
#
loop_
_entity_poly.entity_id
_entity_poly.type
_entity_poly.pdbx_seq_one_letter_code
_entity_poly.pdbx_strand_id
1 'polypeptide(L)'
;MGASTELRSIDWVDGAVELIDQTALPEELVVLRIDEVADLVDAIQRLAVRGAPSIGVAGAFGVALAARAHLAQDPDEFTKAVANLRNARPTAVNLGRAVDRAAARAGAGFEAVLAEATKIRDEEIAACWEMGRRGADLLEELAGTRPQRLMTICNTGGLAAVQRGTALGVIATMFERGQLEEALPVETRPLLQGSRLTTWELSRMGAPFR
;
A
#
# COMPACT_ATOMS: atom_id res chain seq x y z
N MET A 1 3.21 26.57 -8.16
CA MET A 1 2.56 25.46 -7.45
C MET A 1 3.36 24.21 -7.71
N GLY A 2 4.33 23.89 -6.84
CA GLY A 2 5.06 22.64 -6.96
C GLY A 2 4.07 21.49 -6.79
N ALA A 3 4.20 20.44 -7.59
CA ALA A 3 3.44 19.22 -7.40
C ALA A 3 3.63 18.81 -5.94
N SER A 4 2.58 18.91 -5.12
CA SER A 4 2.55 18.20 -3.84
C SER A 4 2.65 16.73 -4.22
N THR A 5 3.85 16.16 -4.14
CA THR A 5 4.04 14.72 -4.34
C THR A 5 3.15 14.05 -3.30
N GLU A 6 2.02 13.51 -3.73
CA GLU A 6 1.10 12.79 -2.86
C GLU A 6 1.91 11.74 -2.08
N LEU A 7 1.86 11.83 -0.75
CA LEU A 7 2.60 10.95 0.13
C LEU A 7 2.29 9.49 -0.22
N ARG A 8 3.30 8.77 -0.70
CA ARG A 8 3.22 7.33 -0.95
C ARG A 8 3.50 6.60 0.35
N SER A 9 2.72 5.55 0.63
CA SER A 9 2.94 4.70 1.80
C SER A 9 4.20 3.83 1.69
N ILE A 10 4.60 3.55 0.45
CA ILE A 10 5.80 2.78 0.11
C ILE A 10 6.30 3.20 -1.28
N ASP A 11 7.61 3.34 -1.44
CA ASP A 11 8.24 3.59 -2.74
C ASP A 11 9.69 3.10 -2.80
N TRP A 12 10.28 3.09 -3.99
CA TRP A 12 11.70 2.88 -4.22
C TRP A 12 12.42 4.23 -4.36
N VAL A 13 13.31 4.53 -3.42
CA VAL A 13 14.02 5.81 -3.35
C VAL A 13 15.52 5.56 -3.19
N ASP A 14 16.30 5.99 -4.18
CA ASP A 14 17.76 5.95 -4.15
C ASP A 14 18.33 4.57 -3.73
N GLY A 15 17.77 3.51 -4.31
CA GLY A 15 18.23 2.15 -4.03
C GLY A 15 17.70 1.55 -2.72
N ALA A 16 16.69 2.12 -2.08
CA ALA A 16 16.08 1.51 -0.91
C ALA A 16 14.56 1.53 -1.04
N VAL A 17 13.92 0.68 -0.24
CA VAL A 17 12.49 0.78 0.01
C VAL A 17 12.28 1.82 1.09
N GLU A 18 11.55 2.89 0.79
CA GLU A 18 11.05 3.82 1.79
C GLU A 18 9.58 3.54 2.05
N LEU A 19 9.20 3.33 3.32
CA LEU A 19 7.83 3.05 3.70
C LEU A 19 7.43 3.74 4.99
N ILE A 20 6.16 4.09 5.13
CA ILE A 20 5.62 4.68 6.35
C ILE A 20 5.46 3.58 7.40
N ASP A 21 6.02 3.76 8.60
CA ASP A 21 5.76 2.86 9.73
C ASP A 21 4.34 3.07 10.26
N GLN A 22 3.42 2.23 9.81
CA GLN A 22 2.02 2.27 10.24
C GLN A 22 1.84 1.93 11.73
N THR A 23 2.85 1.36 12.40
CA THR A 23 2.78 1.06 13.84
C THR A 23 3.05 2.28 14.71
N ALA A 24 3.63 3.36 14.15
CA ALA A 24 3.87 4.63 14.84
C ALA A 24 2.69 5.62 14.71
N LEU A 25 1.76 5.37 13.79
CA LEU A 25 0.58 6.22 13.59
C LEU A 25 -0.54 5.89 14.60
N PRO A 26 -1.33 6.88 15.05
CA PRO A 26 -1.36 8.27 14.60
C PRO A 26 -0.36 9.20 15.30
N GLU A 27 0.40 8.72 16.28
CA GLU A 27 1.24 9.53 17.15
C GLU A 27 2.39 10.21 16.39
N GLU A 28 3.03 9.49 15.48
CA GLU A 28 4.16 9.99 14.71
C GLU A 28 4.16 9.45 13.27
N LEU A 29 4.47 10.33 12.31
CA LEU A 29 4.72 9.94 10.92
C LEU A 29 6.21 9.61 10.75
N VAL A 30 6.55 8.33 10.88
CA VAL A 30 7.91 7.82 10.68
C VAL A 30 8.03 7.17 9.30
N VAL A 31 9.09 7.49 8.57
CA VAL A 31 9.47 6.81 7.31
C VAL A 31 10.68 5.92 7.58
N LEU A 32 10.52 4.62 7.33
CA LEU A 32 11.60 3.63 7.37
C LEU A 32 12.28 3.59 6.02
N ARG A 33 13.62 3.55 6.02
CA ARG A 33 14.44 3.28 4.84
C ARG A 33 15.04 1.89 4.99
N ILE A 34 14.77 1.01 4.04
CA ILE A 34 15.10 -0.42 4.11
C ILE A 34 15.89 -0.81 2.86
N ASP A 35 17.13 -1.25 3.05
CA ASP A 35 18.04 -1.71 2.01
C ASP A 35 18.30 -3.23 2.03
N GLU A 36 17.91 -3.90 3.11
CA GLU A 36 18.06 -5.34 3.31
C GLU A 36 16.72 -6.10 3.30
N VAL A 37 16.72 -7.31 2.74
CA VAL A 37 15.53 -8.16 2.63
C VAL A 37 15.01 -8.58 4.00
N ALA A 38 15.90 -8.86 4.95
CA ALA A 38 15.54 -9.30 6.30
C ALA A 38 14.71 -8.23 7.03
N ASP A 39 15.12 -6.96 6.93
CA ASP A 39 14.42 -5.83 7.54
C ASP A 39 13.06 -5.58 6.91
N LEU A 40 12.93 -5.80 5.59
CA LEU A 40 11.63 -5.71 4.92
C LEU A 40 10.68 -6.84 5.35
N VAL A 41 11.20 -8.05 5.53
CA VAL A 41 10.42 -9.19 6.05
C VAL A 41 9.95 -8.89 7.48
N ASP A 42 10.82 -8.37 8.34
CA ASP A 42 10.44 -7.92 9.69
C ASP A 42 9.35 -6.84 9.64
N ALA A 43 9.54 -5.80 8.83
CA ALA A 43 8.57 -4.72 8.66
C ALA A 43 7.18 -5.23 8.22
N ILE A 44 7.12 -6.22 7.32
CA ILE A 44 5.88 -6.88 6.91
C ILE A 44 5.28 -7.70 8.07
N GLN A 45 6.09 -8.46 8.81
CA GLN A 45 5.64 -9.33 9.90
C GLN A 45 5.11 -8.55 11.10
N ARG A 46 5.80 -7.50 11.52
CA ARG A 46 5.38 -6.61 12.63
C ARG A 46 4.30 -5.60 12.23
N LEU A 47 3.87 -5.63 10.97
CA LEU A 47 2.81 -4.78 10.40
C LEU A 47 3.17 -3.29 10.28
N ALA A 48 4.47 -2.96 10.17
CA ALA A 48 4.94 -1.63 9.79
C ALA A 48 4.42 -1.22 8.41
N VAL A 49 4.42 -2.17 7.46
CA VAL A 49 3.71 -2.07 6.19
C VAL A 49 2.58 -3.10 6.15
N ARG A 50 1.35 -2.63 5.92
CA ARG A 50 0.17 -3.49 5.89
C ARG A 50 -0.90 -3.00 4.95
N GLY A 51 -1.86 -3.87 4.67
CA GLY A 51 -2.82 -3.71 3.57
C GLY A 51 -2.41 -4.56 2.38
N ALA A 52 -3.38 -5.25 1.77
CA ALA A 52 -3.08 -6.24 0.74
C ALA A 52 -2.36 -5.64 -0.48
N PRO A 53 -2.77 -4.48 -1.04
CA PRO A 53 -2.02 -3.86 -2.13
C PRO A 53 -0.62 -3.40 -1.71
N SER A 54 -0.48 -2.68 -0.58
CA SER A 54 0.82 -2.17 -0.09
C SER A 54 1.84 -3.28 0.15
N ILE A 55 1.43 -4.39 0.79
CA ILE A 55 2.32 -5.54 1.02
C ILE A 55 2.72 -6.22 -0.30
N GLY A 56 1.84 -6.23 -1.31
CA GLY A 56 2.20 -6.71 -2.65
C GLY A 56 3.37 -5.92 -3.24
N VAL A 57 3.27 -4.59 -3.20
CA VAL A 57 4.32 -3.69 -3.69
C VAL A 57 5.60 -3.83 -2.85
N ALA A 58 5.49 -3.93 -1.53
CA ALA A 58 6.61 -4.22 -0.65
C ALA A 58 7.33 -5.51 -1.06
N GLY A 59 6.60 -6.60 -1.28
CA GLY A 59 7.17 -7.87 -1.73
C GLY A 59 7.92 -7.73 -3.06
N ALA A 60 7.36 -7.01 -4.03
CA ALA A 60 7.99 -6.80 -5.33
C ALA A 60 9.32 -6.02 -5.21
N PHE A 61 9.34 -4.93 -4.44
CA PHE A 61 10.59 -4.20 -4.18
C PHE A 61 11.57 -5.02 -3.33
N GLY A 62 11.09 -5.88 -2.44
CA GLY A 62 11.93 -6.85 -1.75
C GLY A 62 12.67 -7.78 -2.70
N VAL A 63 12.03 -8.22 -3.78
CA VAL A 63 12.71 -9.00 -4.84
C VAL A 63 13.77 -8.16 -5.54
N ALA A 64 13.56 -6.85 -5.72
CA ALA A 64 14.58 -5.95 -6.25
C ALA A 64 15.78 -5.81 -5.29
N LEU A 65 15.54 -5.69 -3.97
CA LEU A 65 16.61 -5.73 -2.96
C LEU A 65 17.40 -7.04 -3.04
N ALA A 66 16.71 -8.19 -3.06
CA ALA A 66 17.33 -9.50 -3.19
C ALA A 66 18.13 -9.64 -4.50
N ALA A 67 17.57 -9.13 -5.61
CA ALA A 67 18.21 -9.21 -6.90
C ALA A 67 19.52 -8.40 -6.94
N ARG A 68 19.51 -7.21 -6.33
CA ARG A 68 20.72 -6.39 -6.22
C ARG A 68 21.81 -7.06 -5.39
N ALA A 69 21.44 -7.68 -4.27
CA ALA A 69 22.39 -8.26 -3.33
C ALA A 69 22.98 -9.59 -3.82
N HIS A 70 22.17 -10.43 -4.47
CA HIS A 70 22.51 -11.83 -4.67
C HIS A 70 22.40 -12.35 -6.11
N LEU A 71 21.63 -11.73 -7.01
CA LEU A 71 21.28 -12.35 -8.29
C LEU A 71 22.49 -12.72 -9.16
N ALA A 72 23.54 -11.90 -9.15
CA ALA A 72 24.73 -12.12 -9.97
C ALA A 72 25.80 -12.96 -9.24
N GLN A 73 25.77 -13.00 -7.92
CA GLN A 73 26.82 -13.55 -7.07
C GLN A 73 26.45 -14.91 -6.46
N ASP A 74 25.19 -15.07 -6.04
CA ASP A 74 24.66 -16.22 -5.32
C ASP A 74 23.16 -16.46 -5.65
N PRO A 75 22.86 -17.17 -6.75
CA PRO A 75 21.48 -17.47 -7.15
C PRO A 75 20.69 -18.30 -6.13
N ASP A 76 21.36 -19.10 -5.31
CA ASP A 76 20.72 -19.90 -4.27
C ASP A 76 20.25 -18.99 -3.14
N GLU A 77 21.07 -18.02 -2.73
CA GLU A 77 20.68 -17.02 -1.73
C GLU A 77 19.58 -16.09 -2.24
N PHE A 78 19.61 -15.70 -3.53
CA PHE A 78 18.50 -15.00 -4.16
C PHE A 78 17.19 -15.79 -4.04
N THR A 79 17.23 -17.10 -4.33
CA THR A 79 16.05 -17.98 -4.26
C THR A 79 15.50 -18.07 -2.84
N LYS A 80 16.37 -18.19 -1.83
CA LYS A 80 15.96 -18.17 -0.40
C LYS A 80 15.34 -16.83 -0.01
N ALA A 81 15.94 -15.71 -0.41
CA ALA A 81 15.43 -14.37 -0.13
C ALA A 81 14.01 -14.18 -0.70
N VAL A 82 13.78 -14.60 -1.95
CA VAL A 82 12.46 -14.60 -2.59
C VAL A 82 11.45 -15.46 -1.81
N ALA A 83 11.87 -16.66 -1.37
CA ALA A 83 11.01 -17.53 -0.57
C ALA A 83 10.67 -16.91 0.81
N ASN A 84 11.62 -16.25 1.46
CA ASN A 84 11.39 -15.55 2.73
C ASN A 84 10.39 -14.40 2.57
N LEU A 85 10.55 -13.58 1.51
CA LEU A 85 9.59 -12.51 1.18
C LEU A 85 8.18 -13.06 0.95
N ARG A 86 8.06 -14.11 0.12
CA ARG A 86 6.78 -14.77 -0.15
C ARG A 86 6.09 -15.27 1.12
N ASN A 87 6.86 -15.81 2.05
CA ASN A 87 6.37 -16.43 3.27
C ASN A 87 6.30 -15.47 4.48
N ALA A 88 6.64 -14.19 4.32
CA ALA A 88 6.59 -13.22 5.41
C ALA A 88 5.17 -13.17 6.04
N ARG A 89 4.12 -13.27 5.21
CA ARG A 89 2.72 -13.44 5.64
C ARG A 89 1.97 -14.39 4.67
N PRO A 90 2.00 -15.71 4.88
CA PRO A 90 1.60 -16.71 3.87
C PRO A 90 0.15 -16.62 3.35
N THR A 91 -0.75 -16.02 4.13
CA THR A 91 -2.16 -15.83 3.73
C THR A 91 -2.38 -14.59 2.86
N ALA A 92 -1.37 -13.72 2.71
CA ALA A 92 -1.45 -12.51 1.89
C ALA A 92 -1.22 -12.87 0.42
N VAL A 93 -2.29 -13.24 -0.30
CA VAL A 93 -2.21 -13.63 -1.73
C VAL A 93 -1.55 -12.55 -2.60
N ASN A 94 -1.80 -11.27 -2.31
CA ASN A 94 -1.17 -10.14 -3.02
C ASN A 94 0.36 -10.14 -2.88
N LEU A 95 0.88 -10.47 -1.69
CA LEU A 95 2.32 -10.60 -1.44
C LEU A 95 2.92 -11.64 -2.37
N GLY A 96 2.40 -12.87 -2.29
CA GLY A 96 2.90 -13.98 -3.08
C GLY A 96 2.83 -13.70 -4.58
N ARG A 97 1.70 -13.18 -5.07
CA ARG A 97 1.53 -12.85 -6.49
C ARG A 97 2.54 -11.81 -6.98
N ALA A 98 2.78 -10.76 -6.21
CA ALA A 98 3.69 -9.69 -6.61
C ALA A 98 5.16 -10.13 -6.53
N VAL A 99 5.52 -10.90 -5.49
CA VAL A 99 6.85 -11.54 -5.37
C VAL A 99 7.13 -12.45 -6.56
N ASP A 100 6.20 -13.35 -6.90
CA ASP A 100 6.37 -14.28 -8.04
C ASP A 100 6.53 -13.53 -9.36
N ARG A 101 5.70 -12.49 -9.57
CA ARG A 101 5.71 -11.67 -10.78
C ARG A 101 7.03 -10.91 -10.96
N ALA A 102 7.56 -10.31 -9.90
CA ALA A 102 8.85 -9.63 -9.94
C ALA A 102 10.00 -10.63 -10.13
N ALA A 103 9.98 -11.76 -9.40
CA ALA A 103 11.02 -12.79 -9.48
C ALA A 103 11.09 -13.46 -10.87
N ALA A 104 9.97 -13.56 -11.60
CA ALA A 104 9.95 -14.05 -12.98
C ALA A 104 10.83 -13.23 -13.95
N ARG A 105 11.24 -12.01 -13.56
CA ARG A 105 12.14 -11.15 -14.35
C ARG A 105 13.61 -11.30 -13.99
N ALA A 106 13.95 -12.13 -13.01
CA ALA A 106 15.32 -12.35 -12.54
C ALA A 106 16.28 -12.76 -13.66
N GLY A 107 15.83 -13.55 -14.64
CA GLY A 107 16.64 -13.95 -15.79
C GLY A 107 17.10 -12.79 -16.68
N ALA A 108 16.49 -11.61 -16.56
CA ALA A 108 16.87 -10.39 -17.27
C ALA A 108 17.67 -9.40 -16.41
N GLY A 109 18.06 -9.80 -15.19
CA GLY A 109 18.90 -9.00 -14.30
C GLY A 109 18.14 -8.04 -13.38
N PHE A 110 18.88 -7.39 -12.49
CA PHE A 110 18.35 -6.48 -11.46
C PHE A 110 17.46 -5.37 -12.04
N GLU A 111 17.89 -4.71 -13.12
CA GLU A 111 17.13 -3.61 -13.73
C GLU A 111 15.75 -4.05 -14.22
N ALA A 112 15.64 -5.27 -14.76
CA ALA A 112 14.36 -5.81 -15.21
C ALA A 112 13.43 -6.17 -14.04
N VAL A 113 13.99 -6.64 -12.92
CA VAL A 113 13.26 -6.90 -11.67
C VAL A 113 12.75 -5.58 -11.07
N LEU A 114 13.61 -4.57 -10.97
CA LEU A 114 13.24 -3.26 -10.44
C LEU A 114 12.17 -2.58 -11.31
N ALA A 115 12.33 -2.64 -12.64
CA ALA A 115 11.33 -2.12 -13.58
C ALA A 115 9.97 -2.81 -13.40
N GLU A 116 9.93 -4.12 -13.16
CA GLU A 116 8.68 -4.84 -12.93
C GLU A 116 8.08 -4.53 -11.56
N ALA A 117 8.88 -4.40 -10.51
CA ALA A 117 8.40 -3.97 -9.19
C ALA A 117 7.79 -2.56 -9.24
N THR A 118 8.45 -1.64 -9.96
CA THR A 118 7.97 -0.29 -10.23
C THR A 118 6.65 -0.33 -11.02
N LYS A 119 6.56 -1.20 -12.04
CA LYS A 119 5.32 -1.40 -12.81
C LYS A 119 4.17 -1.93 -11.95
N ILE A 120 4.44 -2.88 -11.04
CA ILE A 120 3.44 -3.38 -10.09
C ILE A 120 2.92 -2.26 -9.19
N ARG A 121 3.80 -1.39 -8.67
CA ARG A 121 3.42 -0.19 -7.91
C ARG A 121 2.52 0.74 -8.73
N ASP A 122 2.91 1.05 -9.97
CA ASP A 122 2.17 2.01 -10.80
C ASP A 122 0.79 1.47 -11.23
N GLU A 123 0.70 0.17 -11.54
CA GLU A 123 -0.57 -0.50 -11.80
C GLU A 123 -1.48 -0.53 -10.56
N GLU A 124 -0.90 -0.72 -9.37
CA GLU A 124 -1.64 -0.66 -8.10
C GLU A 124 -2.25 0.73 -7.88
N ILE A 125 -1.43 1.78 -8.02
CA ILE A 125 -1.88 3.18 -7.92
C ILE A 125 -3.04 3.43 -8.90
N ALA A 126 -2.86 3.09 -10.17
CA ALA A 126 -3.87 3.28 -11.20
C ALA A 126 -5.17 2.51 -10.88
N ALA A 127 -5.06 1.28 -10.37
CA ALA A 127 -6.21 0.48 -9.98
C ALA A 127 -6.97 1.09 -8.79
N CYS A 128 -6.28 1.65 -7.79
CA CYS A 128 -6.91 2.32 -6.66
C CYS A 128 -7.65 3.60 -7.07
N TRP A 129 -7.07 4.40 -7.96
CA TRP A 129 -7.75 5.56 -8.54
C TRP A 129 -9.03 5.17 -9.29
N GLU A 130 -8.95 4.16 -10.16
CA GLU A 130 -10.11 3.71 -10.92
C GLU A 130 -11.18 3.05 -10.03
N MET A 131 -10.78 2.32 -8.98
CA MET A 131 -11.69 1.78 -7.98
C MET A 131 -12.43 2.90 -7.24
N GLY A 132 -11.71 3.94 -6.82
CA GLY A 132 -12.30 5.12 -6.18
C GLY A 132 -13.33 5.79 -7.07
N ARG A 133 -13.04 5.95 -8.37
CA ARG A 133 -13.94 6.55 -9.36
C ARG A 133 -15.19 5.70 -9.59
N ARG A 134 -15.00 4.42 -9.92
CA ARG A 134 -16.11 3.48 -10.19
C ARG A 134 -17.02 3.27 -9.00
N GLY A 135 -16.45 3.19 -7.79
CA GLY A 135 -17.24 3.04 -6.58
C GLY A 135 -18.10 4.27 -6.29
N ALA A 136 -17.58 5.48 -6.54
CA ALA A 136 -18.36 6.71 -6.39
C ALA A 136 -19.47 6.81 -7.45
N ASP A 137 -19.18 6.48 -8.71
CA ASP A 137 -20.19 6.44 -9.78
C ASP A 137 -21.33 5.47 -9.44
N LEU A 138 -21.00 4.28 -8.90
CA LEU A 138 -22.01 3.32 -8.47
C LEU A 138 -22.85 3.84 -7.29
N LEU A 139 -22.24 4.54 -6.33
CA LEU A 139 -22.97 5.15 -5.23
C LEU A 139 -23.93 6.24 -5.71
N GLU A 140 -23.50 7.07 -6.66
CA GLU A 140 -24.36 8.08 -7.30
C GLU A 140 -25.53 7.45 -8.04
N GLU A 141 -25.31 6.36 -8.78
CA GLU A 141 -26.36 5.63 -9.48
C GLU A 141 -27.40 5.07 -8.51
N LEU A 142 -26.94 4.45 -7.40
CA LEU A 142 -27.81 3.76 -6.46
C LEU A 142 -28.51 4.68 -5.47
N ALA A 143 -27.86 5.76 -5.03
CA ALA A 143 -28.30 6.60 -3.92
C ALA A 143 -28.54 8.07 -4.30
N GLY A 144 -28.29 8.43 -5.56
CA GLY A 144 -28.32 9.79 -6.07
C GLY A 144 -27.12 10.63 -5.59
N THR A 145 -27.14 11.91 -5.93
CA THR A 145 -26.05 12.86 -5.64
C THR A 145 -26.21 13.62 -4.33
N ARG A 146 -27.22 13.29 -3.50
CA ARG A 146 -27.36 13.88 -2.17
C ARG A 146 -26.17 13.44 -1.29
N PRO A 147 -25.71 14.29 -0.35
CA PRO A 147 -24.69 13.88 0.61
C PRO A 147 -25.06 12.56 1.33
N GLN A 148 -24.07 11.67 1.44
CA GLN A 148 -24.23 10.34 2.03
C GLN A 148 -23.31 10.15 3.24
N ARG A 149 -23.76 9.32 4.18
CA ARG A 149 -22.97 8.85 5.31
C ARG A 149 -22.40 7.47 4.99
N LEU A 150 -21.08 7.32 5.00
CA LEU A 150 -20.42 6.11 4.52
C LEU A 150 -19.67 5.40 5.65
N MET A 151 -20.09 4.19 5.99
CA MET A 151 -19.41 3.35 6.98
C MET A 151 -18.28 2.53 6.35
N THR A 152 -17.16 2.43 7.06
CA THR A 152 -16.01 1.62 6.64
C THR A 152 -15.40 0.88 7.83
N ILE A 153 -14.66 -0.19 7.54
CA ILE A 153 -13.97 -1.03 8.52
C ILE A 153 -12.51 -1.23 8.10
N CYS A 154 -11.64 -1.45 9.08
CA CYS A 154 -10.19 -1.53 8.93
C CYS A 154 -9.61 -0.20 8.42
N ASN A 155 -8.47 -0.29 7.75
CA ASN A 155 -7.93 0.78 6.94
C ASN A 155 -7.76 0.28 5.50
N THR A 156 -8.29 1.06 4.57
CA THR A 156 -8.32 0.81 3.13
C THR A 156 -7.92 2.06 2.34
N GLY A 157 -7.24 3.00 2.99
CA GLY A 157 -6.66 4.20 2.39
C GLY A 157 -5.36 3.98 1.66
N GLY A 158 -4.69 5.09 1.34
CA GLY A 158 -3.36 5.12 0.73
C GLY A 158 -2.32 4.40 1.59
N LEU A 159 -2.45 4.39 2.92
CA LEU A 159 -1.56 3.60 3.80
C LEU A 159 -1.70 2.09 3.56
N ALA A 160 -2.91 1.60 3.25
CA ALA A 160 -3.14 0.18 2.94
C ALA A 160 -2.85 -0.18 1.47
N ALA A 161 -2.71 0.85 0.63
CA ALA A 161 -2.34 0.80 -0.78
C ALA A 161 -0.95 1.43 -0.97
N VAL A 162 -0.63 1.99 -2.14
CA VAL A 162 0.51 2.93 -2.29
C VAL A 162 0.03 4.37 -2.22
N GLN A 163 -1.08 4.66 -2.89
CA GLN A 163 -1.78 5.94 -2.90
C GLN A 163 -3.29 5.68 -2.98
N ARG A 164 -4.09 6.71 -2.65
CA ARG A 164 -5.56 6.75 -2.75
C ARG A 164 -6.32 5.75 -1.88
N GLY A 165 -6.02 4.46 -1.99
CA GLY A 165 -6.72 3.37 -1.34
C GLY A 165 -7.84 2.78 -2.17
N THR A 166 -8.51 1.78 -1.59
CA THR A 166 -9.62 1.04 -2.19
C THR A 166 -10.96 1.59 -1.70
N ALA A 167 -11.54 1.05 -0.62
CA ALA A 167 -12.82 1.54 -0.10
C ALA A 167 -12.73 2.97 0.46
N LEU A 168 -11.65 3.32 1.15
CA LEU A 168 -11.42 4.72 1.54
C LEU A 168 -11.13 5.61 0.32
N GLY A 169 -10.60 5.06 -0.78
CA GLY A 169 -10.47 5.76 -2.06
C GLY A 169 -11.82 6.14 -2.68
N VAL A 170 -12.86 5.31 -2.48
CA VAL A 170 -14.25 5.66 -2.86
C VAL A 170 -14.78 6.80 -1.97
N ILE A 171 -14.57 6.72 -0.65
CA ILE A 171 -14.95 7.78 0.30
C ILE A 171 -14.25 9.10 -0.07
N ALA A 172 -12.97 9.05 -0.42
CA ALA A 172 -12.20 10.21 -0.88
C ALA A 172 -12.82 10.85 -2.14
N THR A 173 -13.18 10.03 -3.13
CA THR A 173 -13.86 10.52 -4.34
C THR A 173 -15.21 11.14 -4.01
N MET A 174 -16.00 10.53 -3.13
CA MET A 174 -17.29 11.09 -2.69
C MET A 174 -17.11 12.44 -1.98
N PHE A 175 -16.06 12.59 -1.17
CA PHE A 175 -15.71 13.86 -0.53
C PHE A 175 -15.34 14.93 -1.55
N GLU A 176 -14.47 14.62 -2.52
CA GLU A 176 -14.07 15.54 -3.59
C GLU A 176 -15.26 16.00 -4.45
N ARG A 177 -16.27 15.14 -4.61
CA ARG A 177 -17.52 15.48 -5.32
C ARG A 177 -18.52 16.28 -4.48
N GLY A 178 -18.22 16.55 -3.20
CA GLY A 178 -19.14 17.22 -2.28
C GLY A 178 -20.35 16.36 -1.88
N GLN A 179 -20.22 15.03 -2.01
CA GLN A 179 -21.30 14.07 -1.78
C GLN A 179 -21.06 13.20 -0.53
N LEU A 180 -20.01 13.47 0.24
CA LEU A 180 -19.80 12.89 1.56
C LEU A 180 -20.37 13.82 2.63
N GLU A 181 -21.37 13.36 3.37
CA GLU A 181 -21.85 14.03 4.58
C GLU A 181 -20.89 13.76 5.75
N GLU A 182 -20.58 12.48 6.00
CA GLU A 182 -19.57 12.05 6.97
C GLU A 182 -19.14 10.60 6.69
N ALA A 183 -17.88 10.29 6.99
CA ALA A 183 -17.40 8.91 7.08
C ALA A 183 -17.60 8.36 8.50
N LEU A 184 -17.93 7.07 8.60
CA LEU A 184 -18.13 6.34 9.85
C LEU A 184 -17.10 5.19 9.94
N PRO A 185 -15.82 5.48 10.23
CA PRO A 185 -14.82 4.44 10.42
C PRO A 185 -15.03 3.72 11.76
N VAL A 186 -15.25 2.40 11.74
CA VAL A 186 -15.28 1.61 12.98
C VAL A 186 -13.87 1.34 13.50
N GLU A 187 -13.66 1.30 14.83
CA GLU A 187 -12.31 1.24 15.44
C GLU A 187 -11.43 0.08 14.94
N THR A 188 -12.03 -1.08 14.62
CA THR A 188 -11.35 -2.28 14.12
C THR A 188 -10.36 -2.92 15.10
N ARG A 189 -10.87 -3.50 16.19
CA ARG A 189 -10.08 -4.28 17.15
C ARG A 189 -9.44 -5.54 16.52
N PRO A 190 -8.30 -6.03 17.05
CA PRO A 190 -7.53 -5.48 18.18
C PRO A 190 -6.51 -4.42 17.76
N LEU A 191 -6.18 -4.31 16.48
CA LEU A 191 -5.10 -3.47 15.97
C LEU A 191 -5.49 -2.00 15.77
N LEU A 192 -6.78 -1.70 15.88
CA LEU A 192 -7.33 -0.34 15.88
C LEU A 192 -7.08 0.42 14.58
N GLN A 193 -7.10 -0.27 13.43
CA GLN A 193 -6.73 0.37 12.16
C GLN A 193 -7.72 1.46 11.75
N GLY A 194 -9.00 1.32 12.11
CA GLY A 194 -9.97 2.35 11.83
C GLY A 194 -9.73 3.61 12.66
N SER A 195 -9.52 3.46 13.97
CA SER A 195 -9.32 4.60 14.87
C SER A 195 -7.92 5.20 14.82
N ARG A 196 -6.91 4.46 14.36
CA ARG A 196 -5.51 4.93 14.23
C ARG A 196 -5.15 5.41 12.84
N LEU A 197 -5.51 4.65 11.80
CA LEU A 197 -5.02 4.88 10.44
C LEU A 197 -6.08 5.55 9.56
N THR A 198 -7.31 5.02 9.56
CA THR A 198 -8.38 5.56 8.71
C THR A 198 -8.77 6.98 9.14
N THR A 199 -8.94 7.23 10.43
CA THR A 199 -9.19 8.57 10.99
C THR A 199 -8.03 9.53 10.72
N TRP A 200 -6.78 9.06 10.76
CA TRP A 200 -5.60 9.86 10.44
C TRP A 200 -5.60 10.29 8.97
N GLU A 201 -5.90 9.37 8.05
CA GLU A 201 -6.02 9.68 6.61
C GLU A 201 -7.19 10.62 6.31
N LEU A 202 -8.36 10.39 6.93
CA LEU A 202 -9.54 11.27 6.82
C LEU A 202 -9.25 12.68 7.35
N SER A 203 -8.56 12.79 8.49
CA SER A 203 -8.14 14.07 9.08
C SER A 203 -7.23 14.84 8.14
N ARG A 204 -6.26 14.17 7.52
CA ARG A 204 -5.33 14.79 6.57
C ARG A 204 -6.01 15.24 5.29
N MET A 205 -7.04 14.52 4.85
CA MET A 205 -7.88 14.89 3.71
C MET A 205 -8.80 16.08 4.01
N GLY A 206 -9.10 16.34 5.28
CA GLY A 206 -10.12 17.30 5.70
C GLY A 206 -11.55 16.78 5.52
N ALA A 207 -11.72 15.46 5.34
CA ALA A 207 -13.03 14.84 5.21
C ALA A 207 -13.73 14.75 6.57
N PRO A 208 -15.04 15.02 6.66
CA PRO A 208 -15.79 14.88 7.91
C PRO A 208 -15.92 13.41 8.31
N PHE A 209 -15.69 13.09 9.59
CA PHE A 209 -15.85 11.74 10.12
C PHE A 209 -16.24 11.73 11.60
N ARG A 210 -16.81 10.61 12.05
CA ARG A 210 -17.22 10.37 13.44
C ARG A 210 -16.99 8.92 13.85
#